data_AF-A0A6V7KIR5-F1
#
_entry.id   AF-A0A6V7KIR5-F1
#
_cell.length_a   1.000
_cell.length_b   1.000
_cell.length_c   1.000
_cell.angle_alpha   90.00
_cell.angle_beta   90.00
_cell.angle_gamma   90.00
#
_symmetry.space_group_name_H-M   'P 1'
#
loop_
_entity.id
_entity.type
_entity.pdbx_description
1 polymer ?
#
loop_
_entity_poly.entity_id
_entity_poly.type
_entity_poly.pdbx_seq_one_letter_code
_entity_poly.pdbx_strand_id
1 'polypeptide(L)' 'MVLVFELLLLVSGIVIASDDVIGGKSQRRPPIYTNEFAVHVPDGSDAAAAIAEKHGFDNIGQ' A
#
# COMPACT_ATOMS: atom_id res chain seq x y z
N MET A 1 -39.32 29.10 3.84
CA MET A 1 -38.52 28.02 4.47
C MET A 1 -37.79 27.13 3.46
N VAL A 2 -38.35 26.83 2.28
CA VAL A 2 -37.70 25.99 1.25
C VAL A 2 -36.38 26.59 0.73
N LEU A 3 -36.34 27.89 0.41
CA LEU A 3 -35.14 28.59 -0.07
C LEU A 3 -33.96 28.60 0.92
N VAL A 4 -34.25 28.61 2.23
CA VAL A 4 -33.22 28.60 3.29
C VAL A 4 -32.63 27.19 3.44
N PHE A 5 -33.45 26.16 3.20
CA PHE A 5 -33.02 24.77 3.27
C PHE A 5 -32.08 24.43 2.11
N GLU A 6 -32.41 24.86 0.89
CA GLU A 6 -31.54 24.72 -0.29
C GLU A 6 -30.20 25.44 -0.12
N LEU A 7 -30.22 26.66 0.44
CA LEU A 7 -29.00 27.41 0.74
C LEU A 7 -28.13 26.71 1.79
N LEU A 8 -28.73 26.12 2.82
CA LEU A 8 -28.02 25.36 3.84
C LEU A 8 -27.35 24.10 3.26
N LEU A 9 -28.06 23.37 2.38
CA LEU A 9 -27.52 22.20 1.70
C LEU A 9 -26.34 22.57 0.79
N LEU A 10 -26.43 23.70 0.08
CA LEU A 10 -25.37 24.17 -0.80
C LEU A 10 -24.11 24.58 -0.01
N VAL A 11 -24.27 25.32 1.10
CA VAL A 11 -23.14 25.74 1.94
C VAL A 11 -22.50 24.54 2.64
N SER A 12 -23.29 23.57 3.12
CA SER A 12 -22.76 22.33 3.71
C SER A 12 -21.99 21.47 2.70
N GLY A 13 -22.44 21.41 1.45
CA GLY A 13 -21.76 20.65 0.38
C GLY A 13 -20.40 21.23 0.01
N ILE A 14 -20.24 22.56 0.04
CA ILE A 14 -18.97 23.24 -0.25
C ILE A 14 -17.92 22.98 0.85
N VAL A 15 -18.35 22.93 2.12
CA VAL A 15 -17.42 22.70 3.25
C VAL A 15 -16.82 21.29 3.21
N ILE A 16 -17.55 20.29 2.73
CA ILE A 16 -17.06 18.89 2.63
C ILE A 16 -16.03 18.72 1.51
N ALA A 17 -16.06 19.55 0.46
CA ALA A 17 -15.16 19.43 -0.69
C ALA A 17 -13.78 20.11 -0.49
N SER A 18 -13.56 20.77 0.65
CA SER A 18 -12.38 21.63 0.86
C SER A 18 -11.22 20.96 1.62
N ASP A 19 -11.34 19.69 2.04
CA ASP A 19 -10.30 19.02 2.83
C ASP A 19 -9.17 18.37 1.99
N ASP A 20 -9.28 18.33 0.66
CA ASP A 20 -8.29 17.67 -0.22
C ASP A 20 -7.38 18.65 -1.02
N VAL A 21 -7.28 19.90 -0.56
CA VAL A 21 -6.43 20.95 -1.19
C VAL A 21 -5.27 21.37 -0.30
N ILE A 22 -4.91 20.56 0.71
CA ILE A 22 -3.60 20.67 1.37
C ILE A 22 -2.72 19.53 0.89
N GLY A 23 -2.17 19.74 -0.31
CA GLY A 23 -0.95 19.13 -0.82
C GLY A 23 -0.76 17.66 -0.46
N GLY A 24 -1.23 16.78 -1.36
CA GLY A 24 -0.99 15.34 -1.37
C GLY A 24 0.49 14.96 -1.26
N LYS A 25 1.05 15.08 -0.07
CA LYS A 25 2.11 14.21 0.40
C LYS A 25 1.37 12.98 0.85
N SER A 26 1.13 12.05 -0.09
CA SER A 26 0.99 10.65 0.30
C SER A 26 2.05 10.44 1.35
N GLN A 27 1.64 10.22 2.60
CA GLN A 27 2.56 9.92 3.69
C GLN A 27 3.04 8.50 3.38
N ARG A 28 3.81 8.37 2.31
CA ARG A 28 4.42 7.13 1.86
C ARG A 28 5.25 6.73 3.06
N ARG A 29 4.89 5.60 3.65
CA ARG A 29 5.76 4.98 4.64
C ARG A 29 7.15 4.94 4.01
N PRO A 30 8.20 5.32 4.76
CA PRO A 30 9.55 5.24 4.23
C PRO A 30 9.75 3.82 3.66
N PRO A 31 10.31 3.68 2.45
CA PRO A 31 10.50 2.37 1.85
C PRO A 31 11.32 1.51 2.81
N ILE A 32 10.80 0.32 3.11
CA ILE A 32 11.54 -0.71 3.84
C ILE A 32 12.29 -1.50 2.76
N TYR A 33 13.61 -1.46 2.80
CA TYR A 33 14.44 -2.26 1.92
C TYR A 33 14.71 -3.60 2.60
N THR A 34 14.21 -4.69 1.99
CA THR A 34 14.53 -6.06 2.39
C THR A 34 15.29 -6.76 1.27
N ASN A 35 16.17 -7.68 1.66
CA ASN A 35 16.95 -8.50 0.73
C ASN A 35 16.18 -9.79 0.41
N GLU A 36 15.03 -9.65 -0.22
CA GLU A 36 14.17 -10.76 -0.63
C GLU A 36 14.26 -10.99 -2.15
N PHE A 37 14.31 -12.25 -2.56
CA PHE A 37 14.47 -12.64 -3.96
C PHE A 37 13.39 -13.65 -4.35
N ALA A 38 12.59 -13.32 -5.37
CA ALA A 38 11.68 -14.28 -6.00
C ALA A 38 12.45 -15.06 -7.07
N VAL A 39 12.72 -16.34 -6.81
CA VAL A 39 13.50 -17.22 -7.69
C VAL A 39 12.64 -18.39 -8.13
N HIS A 40 12.65 -18.71 -9.43
CA HIS A 40 12.07 -19.94 -9.93
C HIS A 40 13.12 -21.06 -9.89
N VAL A 41 12.84 -22.13 -9.15
CA VAL A 41 13.70 -23.31 -9.05
C VAL A 41 13.01 -24.48 -9.77
N PRO A 42 13.51 -24.91 -10.95
CA PRO A 42 12.88 -25.99 -11.73
C PRO A 42 12.89 -27.34 -11.02
N ASP A 43 13.91 -27.58 -10.19
CA ASP A 43 14.11 -28.83 -9.45
C ASP A 43 13.17 -28.96 -8.21
N GLY A 44 12.37 -27.93 -7.92
CA GLY A 44 11.34 -27.96 -6.89
C GLY A 44 11.77 -27.43 -5.51
N SER A 45 10.90 -27.68 -4.52
CA SER A 45 10.98 -27.10 -3.17
C SER A 45 12.23 -27.52 -2.39
N ASP A 46 12.66 -28.78 -2.52
CA ASP A 46 13.81 -29.30 -1.78
C ASP A 46 15.12 -28.64 -2.24
N ALA A 47 15.25 -28.42 -3.55
CA ALA A 47 16.38 -27.68 -4.12
C ALA A 47 16.35 -26.21 -3.69
N ALA A 48 15.16 -25.59 -3.67
CA ALA A 48 15.00 -24.22 -3.18
C ALA A 48 15.40 -24.08 -1.70
N ALA A 49 15.01 -25.04 -0.85
CA ALA A 49 15.38 -25.09 0.55
C ALA A 49 16.90 -25.25 0.73
N ALA A 50 17.53 -26.15 -0.02
CA ALA A 50 18.98 -26.35 0.05
C ALA A 50 19.78 -25.11 -0.39
N ILE A 51 19.30 -24.38 -1.41
CA ILE A 51 19.89 -23.11 -1.85
C ILE A 51 19.75 -22.06 -0.74
N ALA A 52 18.57 -21.91 -0.15
CA ALA A 52 18.31 -20.96 0.92
C ALA A 52 19.22 -21.25 2.14
N GLU A 53 19.27 -22.49 2.60
CA GLU A 53 20.13 -22.95 3.71
C GLU A 53 21.61 -22.68 3.42
N LYS A 54 22.08 -23.07 2.23
CA LYS A 54 23.49 -22.86 1.81
C LYS A 54 23.90 -21.39 1.87
N HIS A 55 22.99 -20.47 1.59
CA HIS A 55 23.26 -19.04 1.53
C HIS A 55 22.81 -18.28 2.78
N GLY A 56 22.27 -18.97 3.80
CA GLY A 56 21.81 -18.36 5.04
C GLY A 56 20.55 -17.50 4.87
N PHE A 57 19.68 -17.86 3.93
CA PHE A 57 18.38 -17.24 3.71
C PHE A 57 17.25 -18.15 4.21
N ASP A 58 16.14 -17.52 4.59
CA ASP A 58 14.90 -18.24 4.84
C ASP A 58 14.17 -18.50 3.51
N ASN A 59 13.73 -19.75 3.30
CA ASN A 59 12.84 -20.07 2.19
C ASN A 59 11.39 -19.77 2.61
N ILE A 60 10.80 -18.72 2.01
CA ILE A 60 9.45 -18.23 2.31
C ILE A 60 8.45 -18.62 1.20
N GLY A 61 8.91 -19.31 0.15
CA GLY A 61 8.11 -19.73 -1.01
C GLY A 61 7.41 -21.08 -0.82
N GLN A 62 6.55 -21.42 -1.80
CA GLN A 62 5.87 -22.73 -1.90
C GLN A 62 6.79 -23.84 -2.40
#